data_AF-A0AAC8XKJ6-F1
#
_entry.id   AF-A0AAC8XKJ6-F1
#
_cell.length_a   1.000
_cell.length_b   1.000
_cell.length_c   1.000
_cell.angle_alpha   90.00
_cell.angle_beta   90.00
_cell.angle_gamma   90.00
#
_symmetry.space_group_name_H-M   'P 1'
#
loop_
_entity.id
_entity.type
_entity.pdbx_description
1 polymer ?
#
loop_
_entity_poly.entity_id
_entity_poly.type
_entity_poly.pdbx_seq_one_letter_code
_entity_poly.pdbx_strand_id
1 'polypeptide(L)'
;MKEANKKILRNSKFLKETIEELCSYRLNEKAHSFPTYGPISIGESVERSLDSFKSRRGKNAAITLLSVILAANRNYNKVVEPNIKRIKNEYPKLKSLEDLQELVKKMSKREFFSFWGHKDKKKYATLKLVLNAYSELKKIYSAKNSFSIMRKWAENADVEHLSDDIIGRIPNIGIATFQHLRMAYGVDTVKPDLRVKQVLRKRFGFQKVTDKNAIRIVEEMSKNTRWSVFELDQIFVRYGSGYIDGGKKIEFPNQFDQKNIIRRLLAEGVKRDVISRVFEIDVDVIEAK
;
A
#
# COMPACT_ATOMS: atom_id res chain seq x y z
N MET A 1 -19.74 -5.76 6.07
CA MET A 1 -18.63 -5.81 7.04
C MET A 1 -19.17 -6.40 8.35
N LYS A 2 -18.41 -7.26 9.06
CA LYS A 2 -18.85 -7.86 10.35
C LYS A 2 -19.00 -6.81 11.45
N GLU A 3 -19.89 -7.06 12.42
CA GLU A 3 -20.18 -6.10 13.50
C GLU A 3 -18.96 -5.76 14.36
N ALA A 4 -18.10 -6.74 14.66
CA ALA A 4 -16.85 -6.49 15.39
C ALA A 4 -15.94 -5.45 14.69
N ASN A 5 -15.81 -5.53 13.37
CA ASN A 5 -15.03 -4.55 12.60
C ASN A 5 -15.70 -3.17 12.59
N LYS A 6 -17.04 -3.10 12.56
CA LYS A 6 -17.76 -1.81 12.68
C LYS A 6 -17.55 -1.16 14.05
N LYS A 7 -17.53 -1.96 15.13
CA LYS A 7 -17.25 -1.46 16.49
C LYS A 7 -15.86 -0.82 16.57
N ILE A 8 -14.85 -1.44 15.95
CA ILE A 8 -13.50 -0.85 15.85
C ILE A 8 -13.54 0.48 15.10
N LEU A 9 -14.21 0.53 13.94
CA LEU A 9 -14.30 1.74 13.12
C LEU A 9 -15.03 2.91 13.80
N ARG A 10 -16.01 2.62 14.67
CA ARG A 10 -16.71 3.64 15.46
C ARG A 10 -15.86 4.22 16.60
N ASN A 11 -14.78 3.55 17.01
CA ASN A 11 -13.91 4.03 18.08
C ASN A 11 -12.82 4.96 17.53
N SER A 12 -13.21 6.19 17.21
CA SER A 12 -12.31 7.19 16.61
C SER A 12 -11.07 7.49 17.46
N LYS A 13 -11.21 7.46 18.79
CA LYS A 13 -10.09 7.64 19.73
C LYS A 13 -9.03 6.54 19.55
N PHE A 14 -9.44 5.28 19.61
CA PHE A 14 -8.54 4.14 19.40
C PHE A 14 -7.85 4.19 18.03
N LEU A 15 -8.58 4.52 16.96
CA LEU A 15 -8.00 4.64 15.62
C LEU A 15 -6.91 5.72 15.59
N LYS A 16 -7.20 6.91 16.11
CA LYS A 16 -6.26 8.04 16.13
C LYS A 16 -5.01 7.73 16.93
N GLU A 17 -5.17 7.27 18.17
CA GLU A 17 -4.05 6.92 19.06
C GLU A 17 -3.17 5.84 18.44
N THR A 18 -3.77 4.81 17.82
CA THR A 18 -3.00 3.75 17.15
C THR A 18 -2.24 4.32 15.96
N ILE A 19 -2.85 5.15 15.11
CA ILE A 19 -2.18 5.70 13.93
C ILE A 19 -1.05 6.68 14.34
N GLU A 20 -1.25 7.48 15.38
CA GLU A 20 -0.22 8.36 15.97
C GLU A 20 0.95 7.55 16.50
N GLU A 21 0.67 6.45 17.21
CA GLU A 21 1.69 5.50 17.64
C GLU A 21 2.49 5.00 16.43
N LEU A 22 1.83 4.50 15.37
CA LEU A 22 2.52 4.01 14.17
C LEU A 22 3.39 5.10 13.52
N CYS A 23 2.92 6.36 13.50
CA CYS A 23 3.67 7.49 12.95
C CYS A 23 4.95 7.80 13.74
N SER A 24 4.96 7.54 15.05
CA SER A 24 6.08 7.82 15.94
C SER A 24 7.27 6.89 15.75
N TYR A 25 7.06 5.68 15.21
CA TYR A 25 8.16 4.75 14.92
C TYR A 25 9.11 5.33 13.87
N ARG A 26 10.40 5.04 14.01
CA ARG A 26 11.41 5.45 13.01
C ARG A 26 11.48 4.46 11.85
N LEU A 27 11.82 4.93 10.65
CA LEU A 27 12.16 4.02 9.57
C LEU A 27 13.42 3.22 9.95
N ASN A 28 13.34 1.89 9.86
CA ASN A 28 14.50 1.01 9.98
C ASN A 28 14.92 0.51 8.59
N GLU A 29 16.07 -0.18 8.50
CA GLU A 29 16.64 -0.63 7.21
C GLU A 29 15.72 -1.52 6.36
N LYS A 30 14.75 -2.18 7.00
CA LYS A 30 13.75 -3.02 6.31
C LYS A 30 12.54 -2.21 5.85
N ALA A 31 12.28 -1.07 6.50
CA ALA A 31 11.13 -0.24 6.22
C ALA A 31 11.19 0.33 4.80
N HIS A 32 10.03 0.37 4.15
CA HIS A 32 9.86 1.04 2.89
C HIS A 32 10.28 2.52 3.02
N SER A 33 10.89 3.08 1.98
CA SER A 33 11.44 4.46 1.97
C SER A 33 12.62 4.75 2.92
N PHE A 34 13.12 3.79 3.71
CA PHE A 34 14.36 3.99 4.49
C PHE A 34 15.56 4.40 3.61
N PRO A 35 15.83 3.78 2.44
CA PRO A 35 16.94 4.20 1.58
C PRO A 35 16.85 5.66 1.10
N THR A 36 15.64 6.24 1.11
CA THR A 36 15.40 7.61 0.65
C THR A 36 15.53 8.63 1.78
N TYR A 37 15.04 8.29 2.98
CA TYR A 37 14.88 9.27 4.06
C TYR A 37 15.74 8.98 5.30
N GLY A 38 16.37 7.81 5.40
CA GLY A 38 17.08 7.41 6.60
C GLY A 38 16.14 7.20 7.81
N PRO A 39 16.67 7.25 9.05
CA PRO A 39 15.95 6.87 10.27
C PRO A 39 15.05 7.98 10.85
N ILE A 40 14.31 8.70 10.00
CA ILE A 40 13.28 9.66 10.45
C ILE A 40 12.00 8.96 10.89
N SER A 41 11.07 9.68 11.53
CA SER A 41 9.77 9.10 11.91
C SER A 41 8.96 8.70 10.67
N ILE A 42 8.10 7.69 10.81
CA ILE A 42 7.19 7.27 9.75
C ILE A 42 6.31 8.45 9.35
N GLY A 43 5.75 9.19 10.31
CA GLY A 43 4.92 10.38 10.05
C GLY A 43 5.65 11.42 9.19
N GLU A 44 6.86 11.81 9.60
CA GLU A 44 7.67 12.78 8.86
C GLU A 44 8.02 12.29 7.45
N SER A 45 8.32 10.99 7.29
CA SER A 45 8.59 10.42 5.97
C SER A 45 7.37 10.41 5.04
N VAL A 46 6.16 10.30 5.60
CA VAL A 46 4.90 10.35 4.85
C VAL A 46 4.63 11.78 4.41
N GLU A 47 4.80 12.77 5.28
CA GLU A 47 4.70 14.20 4.95
C GLU A 47 5.63 14.58 3.79
N ARG A 48 6.93 14.24 3.89
CA ARG A 48 7.90 14.46 2.81
C ARG A 48 7.53 13.75 1.50
N SER A 49 6.89 12.58 1.61
CA SER A 49 6.46 11.81 0.43
C SER A 49 5.22 12.40 -0.23
N LEU A 50 4.31 13.02 0.53
CA LEU A 50 3.15 13.73 -0.02
C LEU A 50 3.59 14.89 -0.89
N ASP A 51 4.56 15.69 -0.46
CA ASP A 51 5.06 16.83 -1.25
C ASP A 51 5.75 16.36 -2.54
N SER A 52 6.54 15.30 -2.44
CA SER A 52 7.15 14.64 -3.59
C SER A 52 6.10 14.05 -4.54
N PHE A 53 5.04 13.43 -4.00
CA PHE A 53 3.95 12.87 -4.79
C PHE A 53 3.12 13.97 -5.48
N LYS A 54 2.71 15.01 -4.75
CA LYS A 54 1.99 16.18 -5.29
C LYS A 54 2.78 16.88 -6.39
N SER A 55 4.08 17.09 -6.19
CA SER A 55 4.95 17.77 -7.16
C SER A 55 5.25 16.94 -8.42
N ARG A 56 5.15 15.60 -8.35
CA ARG A 56 5.34 14.67 -9.48
C ARG A 56 4.04 14.30 -10.20
N ARG A 57 2.88 14.47 -9.55
CA ARG A 57 1.56 14.21 -10.12
C ARG A 57 1.41 14.99 -11.44
N GLY A 58 1.00 14.31 -12.51
CA GLY A 58 0.79 14.93 -13.82
C GLY A 58 2.01 15.01 -14.74
N LYS A 59 3.23 14.68 -14.28
CA LYS A 59 4.46 14.99 -15.05
C LYS A 59 5.04 13.84 -15.87
N ASN A 60 4.76 12.57 -15.53
CA ASN A 60 5.34 11.43 -16.27
C ASN A 60 4.45 10.17 -16.20
N ALA A 61 3.49 10.06 -17.12
CA ALA A 61 2.57 8.91 -17.20
C ALA A 61 3.30 7.62 -17.57
N ALA A 62 4.27 7.69 -18.49
CA ALA A 62 5.04 6.52 -18.92
C ALA A 62 5.79 5.85 -17.78
N ILE A 63 6.57 6.64 -17.04
CA ILE A 63 7.35 6.14 -15.91
C ILE A 63 6.43 5.66 -14.78
N THR A 64 5.30 6.34 -14.55
CA THR A 64 4.28 5.87 -13.60
C THR A 64 3.77 4.48 -13.96
N LEU A 65 3.37 4.25 -15.21
CA LEU A 65 2.88 2.95 -15.66
C LEU A 65 3.97 1.87 -15.53
N LEU A 66 5.18 2.14 -16.02
CA LEU A 66 6.31 1.22 -15.93
C LEU A 66 6.61 0.84 -14.48
N SER A 67 6.63 1.82 -13.57
CA SER A 67 6.89 1.61 -12.15
C SER A 67 5.85 0.70 -11.50
N VAL A 68 4.56 0.93 -11.76
CA VAL A 68 3.48 0.15 -11.14
C VAL A 68 3.49 -1.30 -11.64
N ILE A 69 3.59 -1.51 -12.95
CA ILE A 69 3.63 -2.87 -13.53
C ILE A 69 4.90 -3.62 -13.07
N LEU A 70 6.04 -2.93 -13.02
CA LEU A 70 7.29 -3.50 -12.50
C LEU A 70 7.18 -3.88 -11.02
N ALA A 71 6.50 -3.06 -10.20
CA ALA A 71 6.35 -3.28 -8.77
C ALA A 71 5.47 -4.48 -8.37
N ALA A 72 4.58 -4.95 -9.24
CA ALA A 72 3.74 -6.11 -8.95
C ALA A 72 4.60 -7.34 -8.56
N ASN A 73 4.42 -7.88 -7.35
CA ASN A 73 5.19 -9.04 -6.84
C ASN A 73 6.72 -8.87 -6.92
N ARG A 74 7.26 -7.68 -6.61
CA ARG A 74 8.70 -7.40 -6.55
C ARG A 74 9.07 -6.54 -5.34
N ASN A 75 10.31 -6.67 -4.89
CA ASN A 75 10.88 -5.75 -3.91
C ASN A 75 11.14 -4.40 -4.59
N TYR A 76 10.46 -3.34 -4.11
CA TYR A 76 10.54 -2.02 -4.72
C TYR A 76 11.97 -1.46 -4.72
N ASN A 77 12.62 -1.43 -3.55
CA ASN A 77 13.93 -0.81 -3.37
C ASN A 77 15.03 -1.57 -4.13
N LYS A 78 14.95 -2.91 -4.20
CA LYS A 78 15.98 -3.73 -4.85
C LYS A 78 15.82 -3.83 -6.37
N VAL A 79 14.60 -3.83 -6.89
CA VAL A 79 14.33 -4.16 -8.30
C VAL A 79 13.68 -2.99 -9.04
N VAL A 80 12.70 -2.33 -8.44
CA VAL A 80 11.87 -1.35 -9.15
C VAL A 80 12.60 -0.02 -9.24
N GLU A 81 12.99 0.53 -8.09
CA GLU A 81 13.57 1.87 -8.00
C GLU A 81 14.87 2.01 -8.83
N PRO A 82 15.85 1.08 -8.78
CA PRO A 82 17.06 1.20 -9.58
C PRO A 82 16.77 1.22 -11.09
N ASN A 83 15.87 0.36 -11.55
CA ASN A 83 15.48 0.30 -12.97
C ASN A 83 14.73 1.55 -13.41
N ILE A 84 13.82 2.07 -12.60
CA ILE A 84 13.09 3.29 -12.92
C ILE A 84 14.02 4.52 -12.91
N LYS A 85 14.99 4.60 -11.99
CA LYS A 85 16.03 5.64 -12.02
C LYS A 85 16.86 5.57 -13.30
N ARG A 86 17.35 4.37 -13.66
CA ARG A 86 18.10 4.15 -14.91
C ARG A 86 17.30 4.59 -16.14
N ILE A 87 16.04 4.14 -16.27
CA ILE A 87 15.18 4.50 -17.40
C ILE A 87 14.97 6.01 -17.48
N LYS A 88 14.74 6.70 -16.35
CA LYS A 88 14.61 8.17 -16.35
C LYS A 88 15.87 8.88 -16.85
N ASN A 89 17.05 8.36 -16.51
CA ASN A 89 18.32 8.94 -16.91
C ASN A 89 18.65 8.67 -18.39
N GLU A 90 18.44 7.43 -18.85
CA GLU A 90 18.71 7.02 -20.23
C GLU A 90 17.65 7.53 -21.22
N TYR A 91 16.41 7.73 -20.78
CA TYR A 91 15.27 8.14 -21.60
C TYR A 91 14.55 9.38 -21.02
N PRO A 92 15.22 10.55 -20.92
CA PRO A 92 14.66 11.74 -20.26
C PRO A 92 13.43 12.33 -20.98
N LYS A 93 13.24 11.99 -22.26
CA LYS A 93 12.08 12.39 -23.07
C LYS A 93 10.86 11.47 -22.90
N LEU A 94 11.00 10.31 -22.28
CA LEU A 94 9.91 9.36 -22.05
C LEU A 94 8.97 9.90 -20.94
N LYS A 95 7.88 10.56 -21.34
CA LYS A 95 6.94 11.20 -20.40
C LYS A 95 5.50 10.75 -20.59
N SER A 96 5.06 10.56 -21.83
CA SER A 96 3.67 10.25 -22.19
C SER A 96 3.46 8.77 -22.49
N LEU A 97 2.23 8.28 -22.37
CA LEU A 97 1.91 6.92 -22.79
C LEU A 97 2.05 6.73 -24.32
N GLU A 98 1.91 7.79 -25.11
CA GLU A 98 2.24 7.80 -26.54
C GLU A 98 3.73 7.50 -26.77
N ASP A 99 4.63 8.19 -26.07
CA ASP A 99 6.07 7.97 -26.17
C ASP A 99 6.41 6.49 -25.86
N LEU A 100 5.76 5.95 -24.82
CA LEU A 100 5.96 4.56 -24.42
C LEU A 100 5.38 3.57 -25.45
N GLN A 101 4.22 3.85 -26.04
CA GLN A 101 3.65 3.06 -27.12
C GLN A 101 4.59 3.01 -28.33
N GLU A 102 5.14 4.16 -28.73
CA GLU A 102 6.07 4.25 -29.85
C GLU A 102 7.37 3.49 -29.57
N LEU A 103 7.94 3.65 -28.36
CA LEU A 103 9.14 2.95 -27.93
C LEU A 103 8.93 1.42 -27.95
N VAL A 104 7.82 0.94 -27.39
CA VAL A 104 7.47 -0.49 -27.36
C VAL A 104 7.26 -1.05 -28.76
N LYS A 105 6.70 -0.28 -29.70
CA LYS A 105 6.51 -0.71 -31.11
C LYS A 105 7.84 -0.86 -31.85
N LYS A 106 8.81 0.01 -31.56
CA LYS A 106 10.13 0.03 -32.22
C LYS A 106 11.09 -1.03 -31.69
N MET A 107 10.91 -1.47 -30.44
CA MET A 107 11.79 -2.46 -29.80
C MET A 107 11.35 -3.89 -30.08
N SER A 108 12.31 -4.75 -30.41
CA SER A 108 12.14 -6.20 -30.24
C SER A 108 11.91 -6.53 -28.77
N LYS A 109 11.37 -7.72 -28.51
CA LYS A 109 11.14 -8.20 -27.12
C LYS A 109 12.44 -8.26 -26.31
N ARG A 110 13.56 -8.60 -26.94
CA ARG A 110 14.88 -8.67 -26.28
C ARG A 110 15.36 -7.27 -25.88
N GLU A 111 15.25 -6.30 -26.78
CA GLU A 111 15.61 -4.91 -26.51
C GLU A 111 14.73 -4.32 -25.41
N PHE A 112 13.41 -4.58 -25.46
CA PHE A 112 12.50 -4.09 -24.44
C PHE A 112 12.84 -4.65 -23.05
N PHE A 113 13.20 -5.92 -22.93
CA PHE A 113 13.64 -6.49 -21.65
C PHE A 113 14.93 -5.87 -21.13
N SER A 114 15.85 -5.48 -22.02
CA SER A 114 17.05 -4.73 -21.65
C SER A 114 16.69 -3.33 -21.15
N PHE A 115 15.88 -2.61 -21.93
CA PHE A 115 15.33 -1.30 -21.58
C PHE A 115 14.63 -1.32 -20.22
N TRP A 116 13.76 -2.31 -20.00
CA TRP A 116 12.94 -2.39 -18.79
C TRP A 116 13.71 -2.90 -17.57
N GLY A 117 14.81 -3.64 -17.79
CA GLY A 117 15.64 -4.20 -16.73
C GLY A 117 15.11 -5.50 -16.11
N HIS A 118 14.18 -6.19 -16.78
CA HIS A 118 13.76 -7.54 -16.43
C HIS A 118 13.08 -8.28 -17.60
N LYS A 119 12.98 -9.61 -17.49
CA LYS A 119 12.53 -10.53 -18.56
C LYS A 119 11.16 -11.18 -18.28
N ASP A 120 10.30 -10.54 -17.48
CA ASP A 120 9.02 -11.13 -17.09
C ASP A 120 8.00 -11.02 -18.23
N LYS A 121 7.78 -12.14 -18.91
CA LYS A 121 6.90 -12.23 -20.09
C LYS A 121 5.45 -11.87 -19.77
N LYS A 122 4.95 -12.21 -18.57
CA LYS A 122 3.56 -11.95 -18.16
C LYS A 122 3.36 -10.45 -17.96
N LYS A 123 4.26 -9.80 -17.22
CA LYS A 123 4.21 -8.34 -17.02
C LYS A 123 4.36 -7.56 -18.33
N TYR A 124 5.21 -8.03 -19.24
CA TYR A 124 5.36 -7.40 -20.55
C TYR A 124 4.06 -7.47 -21.36
N ALA A 125 3.38 -8.62 -21.36
CA ALA A 125 2.07 -8.74 -21.98
C ALA A 125 1.04 -7.81 -21.33
N THR A 126 0.99 -7.77 -19.99
CA THR A 126 0.12 -6.86 -19.23
C THR A 126 0.39 -5.39 -19.59
N LEU A 127 1.65 -4.96 -19.66
CA LEU A 127 2.00 -3.59 -20.04
C LEU A 127 1.44 -3.23 -21.42
N LYS A 128 1.65 -4.09 -22.43
CA LYS A 128 1.12 -3.87 -23.78
C LYS A 128 -0.40 -3.80 -23.80
N LEU A 129 -1.08 -4.65 -23.05
CA LEU A 129 -2.54 -4.63 -22.95
C LEU A 129 -3.03 -3.34 -22.29
N VAL A 130 -2.35 -2.83 -21.26
CA VAL A 130 -2.69 -1.52 -20.65
C VAL A 130 -2.46 -0.38 -21.64
N LEU A 131 -1.37 -0.42 -22.41
CA LEU A 131 -1.13 0.57 -23.48
C LEU A 131 -2.20 0.51 -24.57
N ASN A 132 -2.74 -0.67 -24.90
CA ASN A 132 -3.86 -0.78 -25.84
C ASN A 132 -5.16 -0.25 -25.22
N ALA A 133 -5.46 -0.60 -23.96
CA ALA A 133 -6.59 -0.06 -23.21
C ALA A 133 -6.54 1.47 -23.14
N TYR A 134 -5.35 2.05 -22.96
CA TYR A 134 -5.16 3.49 -22.99
C TYR A 134 -5.64 4.13 -24.30
N SER A 135 -5.39 3.51 -25.46
CA SER A 135 -5.88 4.02 -26.75
C SER A 135 -7.42 4.10 -26.81
N GLU A 136 -8.12 3.16 -26.17
CA GLU A 136 -9.57 3.19 -26.05
C GLU A 136 -10.03 4.24 -25.03
N LEU A 137 -9.33 4.38 -23.90
CA LEU A 137 -9.58 5.41 -22.91
C LEU A 137 -9.49 6.83 -23.50
N LYS A 138 -8.63 7.06 -24.50
CA LYS A 138 -8.56 8.34 -25.22
C LYS A 138 -9.85 8.71 -25.95
N LYS A 139 -10.61 7.71 -26.40
CA LYS A 139 -11.90 7.91 -27.08
C LYS A 139 -13.02 8.21 -26.09
N ILE A 140 -12.92 7.68 -24.87
CA ILE A 140 -13.91 7.83 -23.79
C ILE A 140 -13.70 9.15 -23.04
N TYR A 141 -12.44 9.51 -22.77
CA TYR A 141 -12.09 10.65 -21.93
C TYR A 141 -11.33 11.73 -22.70
N SER A 142 -11.97 12.86 -22.93
CA SER A 142 -11.31 14.06 -23.46
C SER A 142 -10.45 14.73 -22.38
N ALA A 143 -9.12 14.66 -22.48
CA ALA A 143 -8.21 15.38 -21.59
C ALA A 143 -6.88 15.77 -22.27
N LYS A 144 -6.19 16.76 -21.69
CA LYS A 144 -5.03 17.44 -22.31
C LYS A 144 -3.78 16.57 -22.48
N ASN A 145 -3.62 15.51 -21.69
CA ASN A 145 -2.43 14.65 -21.75
C ASN A 145 -2.73 13.24 -21.21
N SER A 146 -1.83 12.30 -21.48
CA SER A 146 -1.97 10.89 -21.09
C SER A 146 -2.14 10.66 -19.59
N PHE A 147 -1.47 11.46 -18.74
CA PHE A 147 -1.67 11.36 -17.29
C PHE A 147 -3.11 11.73 -16.90
N SER A 148 -3.65 12.82 -17.44
CA SER A 148 -5.01 13.28 -17.15
C SER A 148 -6.08 12.30 -17.64
N ILE A 149 -5.84 11.61 -18.76
CA ILE A 149 -6.74 10.55 -19.27
C ILE A 149 -6.75 9.36 -18.29
N MET A 150 -5.56 8.90 -17.88
CA MET A 150 -5.44 7.82 -16.89
C MET A 150 -6.02 8.22 -15.54
N ARG A 151 -5.89 9.48 -15.14
CA ARG A 151 -6.52 10.01 -13.92
C ARG A 151 -8.04 9.96 -14.01
N LYS A 152 -8.64 10.39 -15.12
CA LYS A 152 -10.09 10.30 -15.34
C LYS A 152 -10.59 8.86 -15.29
N TRP A 153 -9.88 7.92 -15.92
CA TRP A 153 -10.17 6.50 -15.76
C TRP A 153 -10.10 6.09 -14.29
N ALA A 154 -9.01 6.41 -13.59
CA ALA A 154 -8.80 6.01 -12.21
C ALA A 154 -9.90 6.52 -11.26
N GLU A 155 -10.37 7.74 -11.46
CA GLU A 155 -11.45 8.37 -10.69
C GLU A 155 -12.81 7.68 -10.91
N ASN A 156 -13.06 7.17 -12.12
CA ASN A 156 -14.32 6.51 -12.49
C ASN A 156 -14.27 4.97 -12.41
N ALA A 157 -13.08 4.40 -12.19
CA ALA A 157 -12.87 2.96 -12.12
C ALA A 157 -13.58 2.33 -10.91
N ASP A 158 -14.34 1.26 -11.17
CA ASP A 158 -15.05 0.52 -10.14
C ASP A 158 -14.28 -0.75 -9.75
N VAL A 159 -13.77 -0.77 -8.51
CA VAL A 159 -13.03 -1.91 -7.95
C VAL A 159 -13.95 -3.08 -7.57
N GLU A 160 -15.25 -2.84 -7.42
CA GLU A 160 -16.21 -3.88 -7.09
C GLU A 160 -16.52 -4.78 -8.29
N HIS A 161 -16.54 -4.20 -9.49
CA HIS A 161 -16.80 -4.88 -10.77
C HIS A 161 -15.54 -4.91 -11.67
N LEU A 162 -14.43 -5.39 -11.11
CA LEU A 162 -13.12 -5.37 -11.75
C LEU A 162 -13.09 -6.03 -13.15
N SER A 163 -13.90 -7.07 -13.38
CA SER A 163 -13.99 -7.79 -14.66
C SER A 163 -14.56 -6.95 -15.80
N ASP A 164 -15.31 -5.90 -15.47
CA ASP A 164 -16.02 -5.09 -16.44
C ASP A 164 -15.17 -3.87 -16.84
N ASP A 165 -14.25 -3.46 -15.95
CA ASP A 165 -13.31 -2.37 -16.19
C ASP A 165 -12.28 -2.72 -17.29
N ILE A 166 -12.02 -1.75 -18.17
CA ILE A 166 -11.13 -1.91 -19.34
C ILE A 166 -9.69 -2.28 -18.98
N ILE A 167 -9.18 -1.79 -17.84
CA ILE A 167 -7.88 -2.14 -17.30
C ILE A 167 -8.01 -3.29 -16.29
N GLY A 168 -9.06 -3.30 -15.47
CA GLY A 168 -9.31 -4.31 -14.44
C GLY A 168 -9.39 -5.74 -15.00
N ARG A 169 -9.96 -5.91 -16.19
CA ARG A 169 -10.09 -7.21 -16.86
C ARG A 169 -8.80 -7.74 -17.48
N ILE A 170 -7.72 -6.95 -17.51
CA ILE A 170 -6.46 -7.37 -18.14
C ILE A 170 -5.81 -8.49 -17.30
N PRO A 171 -5.36 -9.60 -17.93
CA PRO A 171 -4.68 -10.67 -17.21
C PRO A 171 -3.49 -10.17 -16.38
N ASN A 172 -3.38 -10.72 -15.17
CA ASN A 172 -2.40 -10.35 -14.13
C ASN A 172 -2.60 -8.96 -13.49
N ILE A 173 -3.71 -8.27 -13.75
CA ILE A 173 -4.14 -7.12 -12.96
C ILE A 173 -5.14 -7.59 -11.89
N GLY A 174 -4.64 -7.87 -10.69
CA GLY A 174 -5.49 -8.08 -9.51
C GLY A 174 -5.86 -6.77 -8.81
N ILE A 175 -6.75 -6.83 -7.83
CA ILE A 175 -7.23 -5.66 -7.06
C ILE A 175 -6.09 -4.80 -6.53
N ALA A 176 -5.03 -5.41 -5.99
CA ALA A 176 -3.87 -4.65 -5.50
C ALA A 176 -3.15 -3.87 -6.61
N THR A 177 -2.92 -4.47 -7.79
CA THR A 177 -2.29 -3.76 -8.91
C THR A 177 -3.22 -2.67 -9.46
N PHE A 178 -4.51 -2.97 -9.55
CA PHE A 178 -5.54 -2.02 -9.98
C PHE A 178 -5.59 -0.78 -9.09
N GLN A 179 -5.66 -0.98 -7.77
CA GLN A 179 -5.61 0.12 -6.79
C GLN A 179 -4.28 0.88 -6.82
N HIS A 180 -3.16 0.17 -7.06
CA HIS A 180 -1.88 0.85 -7.22
C HIS A 180 -1.86 1.78 -8.44
N LEU A 181 -2.45 1.35 -9.57
CA LEU A 181 -2.59 2.22 -10.75
C LEU A 181 -3.45 3.44 -10.40
N ARG A 182 -4.62 3.25 -9.77
CA ARG A 182 -5.51 4.35 -9.38
C ARG A 182 -4.79 5.35 -8.47
N MET A 183 -4.12 4.86 -7.46
CA MET A 183 -3.30 5.65 -6.54
C MET A 183 -2.20 6.42 -7.29
N ALA A 184 -1.45 5.75 -8.17
CA ALA A 184 -0.34 6.35 -8.91
C ALA A 184 -0.79 7.42 -9.92
N TYR A 185 -2.03 7.34 -10.40
CA TYR A 185 -2.66 8.36 -11.25
C TYR A 185 -3.50 9.38 -10.47
N GLY A 186 -3.45 9.35 -9.14
CA GLY A 186 -3.87 10.46 -8.31
C GLY A 186 -5.20 10.30 -7.59
N VAL A 187 -5.74 9.09 -7.50
CA VAL A 187 -6.89 8.81 -6.62
C VAL A 187 -6.41 8.61 -5.19
N ASP A 188 -7.08 9.23 -4.22
CA ASP A 188 -6.85 8.98 -2.79
C ASP A 188 -7.48 7.63 -2.42
N THR A 189 -6.73 6.56 -2.59
CA THR A 189 -7.17 5.20 -2.29
C THR A 189 -6.02 4.38 -1.71
N VAL A 190 -6.31 3.16 -1.26
CA VAL A 190 -5.35 2.24 -0.66
C VAL A 190 -5.11 1.04 -1.56
N LYS A 191 -3.86 0.60 -1.63
CA LYS A 191 -3.52 -0.68 -2.24
C LYS A 191 -3.60 -1.77 -1.16
N PRO A 192 -4.50 -2.76 -1.25
CA PRO A 192 -4.65 -3.79 -0.21
C PRO A 192 -3.55 -4.87 -0.29
N ASP A 193 -2.28 -4.46 -0.25
CA ASP A 193 -1.15 -5.39 -0.26
C ASP A 193 -0.98 -6.12 1.09
N LEU A 194 0.01 -7.01 1.14
CA LEU A 194 0.28 -7.80 2.33
C LEU A 194 0.54 -6.93 3.57
N ARG A 195 1.23 -5.78 3.44
CA ARG A 195 1.62 -4.93 4.57
C ARG A 195 0.43 -4.20 5.15
N VAL A 196 -0.38 -3.59 4.29
CA VAL A 196 -1.64 -2.95 4.69
C VAL A 196 -2.51 -3.96 5.45
N LYS A 197 -2.74 -5.14 4.87
CA LYS A 197 -3.58 -6.17 5.50
C LYS A 197 -2.99 -6.70 6.81
N GLN A 198 -1.67 -6.80 6.91
CA GLN A 198 -0.98 -7.20 8.13
C GLN A 198 -1.15 -6.17 9.25
N VAL A 199 -1.02 -4.87 8.95
CA VAL A 199 -1.22 -3.79 9.92
C VAL A 199 -2.67 -3.79 10.41
N LEU A 200 -3.64 -3.84 9.49
CA LEU A 200 -5.06 -3.90 9.84
C LEU A 200 -5.37 -5.07 10.81
N ARG A 201 -4.79 -6.25 10.58
CA ARG A 201 -4.97 -7.39 11.48
C ARG A 201 -4.24 -7.22 12.82
N LYS A 202 -2.94 -6.89 12.79
CA LYS A 202 -2.08 -6.97 13.97
C LYS A 202 -2.16 -5.75 14.90
N ARG A 203 -2.46 -4.57 14.36
CA ARG A 203 -2.51 -3.32 15.13
C ARG A 203 -3.93 -2.91 15.48
N PHE A 204 -4.88 -3.21 14.61
CA PHE A 204 -6.28 -2.82 14.81
C PHE A 204 -7.21 -3.99 15.14
N GLY A 205 -6.75 -5.24 15.06
CA GLY A 205 -7.54 -6.42 15.40
C GLY A 205 -8.61 -6.81 14.38
N PHE A 206 -8.59 -6.23 13.17
CA PHE A 206 -9.59 -6.53 12.15
C PHE A 206 -9.55 -7.99 11.73
N GLN A 207 -10.73 -8.63 11.68
CA GLN A 207 -10.86 -10.03 11.31
C GLN A 207 -11.18 -10.21 9.82
N LYS A 208 -10.68 -11.30 9.23
CA LYS A 208 -10.92 -11.72 7.83
C LYS A 208 -10.67 -10.59 6.81
N VAL A 209 -9.49 -9.95 6.87
CA VAL A 209 -9.13 -8.84 5.98
C VAL A 209 -8.85 -9.34 4.55
N THR A 210 -9.83 -9.20 3.66
CA THR A 210 -9.77 -9.43 2.21
C THR A 210 -9.36 -8.15 1.47
N ASP A 211 -9.08 -8.22 0.16
CA ASP A 211 -8.67 -7.04 -0.60
C ASP A 211 -9.76 -5.96 -0.62
N LYS A 212 -10.99 -6.34 -0.97
CA LYS A 212 -12.14 -5.42 -1.01
C LYS A 212 -12.46 -4.82 0.35
N ASN A 213 -12.43 -5.62 1.41
CA ASN A 213 -12.76 -5.08 2.73
C ASN A 213 -11.61 -4.27 3.34
N ALA A 214 -10.34 -4.53 2.98
CA ALA A 214 -9.23 -3.68 3.37
C ALA A 214 -9.40 -2.27 2.82
N ILE A 215 -9.80 -2.16 1.53
CA ILE A 215 -10.10 -0.86 0.91
C ILE A 215 -11.18 -0.13 1.71
N ARG A 216 -12.33 -0.77 1.93
CA ARG A 216 -13.44 -0.18 2.70
C ARG A 216 -13.05 0.18 4.12
N ILE A 217 -12.26 -0.65 4.81
CA ILE A 217 -11.79 -0.38 6.18
C ILE A 217 -10.95 0.90 6.21
N VAL A 218 -9.97 1.03 5.31
CA VAL A 218 -9.08 2.21 5.31
C VAL A 218 -9.83 3.47 4.88
N GLU A 219 -10.76 3.38 3.93
CA GLU A 219 -11.64 4.48 3.56
C GLU A 219 -12.50 4.95 4.75
N GLU A 220 -13.07 4.01 5.51
CA GLU A 220 -13.80 4.34 6.74
C GLU A 220 -12.89 4.90 7.84
N MET A 221 -11.65 4.41 7.98
CA MET A 221 -10.68 4.99 8.91
C MET A 221 -10.34 6.44 8.55
N SER A 222 -10.16 6.74 7.27
CA SER A 222 -9.92 8.10 6.78
C SER A 222 -11.06 9.06 7.15
N LYS A 223 -12.33 8.63 7.00
CA LYS A 223 -13.50 9.42 7.40
C LYS A 223 -13.56 9.74 8.90
N ASN A 224 -12.99 8.88 9.76
CA ASN A 224 -13.06 8.99 11.22
C ASN A 224 -11.76 9.56 11.84
N THR A 225 -10.78 9.92 11.01
CA THR A 225 -9.46 10.40 11.44
C THR A 225 -9.01 11.60 10.60
N ARG A 226 -7.80 12.10 10.82
CA ARG A 226 -7.26 13.24 10.07
C ARG A 226 -6.48 12.85 8.82
N TRP A 227 -6.17 11.57 8.65
CA TRP A 227 -5.30 11.09 7.57
C TRP A 227 -6.13 10.69 6.36
N SER A 228 -5.67 11.08 5.17
CA SER A 228 -6.22 10.62 3.91
C SER A 228 -6.01 9.11 3.71
N VAL A 229 -6.72 8.52 2.75
CA VAL A 229 -6.58 7.08 2.48
C VAL A 229 -5.16 6.75 2.01
N PHE A 230 -4.57 7.62 1.18
CA PHE A 230 -3.18 7.54 0.75
C PHE A 230 -2.21 7.66 1.92
N GLU A 231 -2.41 8.60 2.85
CA GLU A 231 -1.55 8.72 4.03
C GLU A 231 -1.57 7.44 4.87
N LEU A 232 -2.76 6.86 5.08
CA LEU A 232 -2.90 5.59 5.78
C LEU A 232 -2.19 4.43 5.07
N ASP A 233 -2.32 4.31 3.74
CA ASP A 233 -1.54 3.35 2.93
C ASP A 233 -0.04 3.52 3.18
N GLN A 234 0.44 4.76 3.09
CA GLN A 234 1.85 5.10 3.23
C GLN A 234 2.39 4.81 4.64
N ILE A 235 1.62 5.07 5.69
CA ILE A 235 1.94 4.73 7.08
C ILE A 235 2.01 3.20 7.23
N PHE A 236 0.98 2.49 6.77
CA PHE A 236 0.87 1.03 6.97
C PHE A 236 1.91 0.25 6.18
N VAL A 237 2.28 0.69 4.98
CA VAL A 237 3.34 0.04 4.19
C VAL A 237 4.70 0.21 4.86
N ARG A 238 5.02 1.42 5.36
CA ARG A 238 6.29 1.69 6.07
C ARG A 238 6.38 0.91 7.37
N TYR A 239 5.33 0.98 8.20
CA TYR A 239 5.29 0.25 9.46
C TYR A 239 5.31 -1.27 9.21
N GLY A 240 4.45 -1.76 8.32
CA GLY A 240 4.34 -3.19 8.03
C GLY A 240 5.63 -3.80 7.49
N SER A 241 6.38 -3.07 6.66
CA SER A 241 7.67 -3.54 6.14
C SER A 241 8.81 -3.47 7.16
N GLY A 242 8.80 -2.47 8.06
CA GLY A 242 9.84 -2.32 9.08
C GLY A 242 9.64 -3.22 10.31
N TYR A 243 8.38 -3.40 10.74
CA TYR A 243 8.05 -3.90 12.08
C TYR A 243 7.18 -5.15 12.09
N ILE A 244 6.53 -5.48 10.96
CA ILE A 244 5.74 -6.72 10.86
C ILE A 244 6.46 -7.78 10.03
N ASP A 245 7.22 -7.37 9.00
CA ASP A 245 7.97 -8.30 8.17
C ASP A 245 9.32 -8.66 8.80
N GLY A 246 9.49 -9.93 9.13
CA GLY A 246 10.74 -10.36 9.73
C GLY A 246 10.89 -11.82 10.12
N GLY A 247 9.83 -12.66 10.11
CA GLY A 247 9.97 -14.09 10.41
C GLY A 247 10.45 -14.43 11.84
N LYS A 248 11.07 -13.49 12.55
CA LYS A 248 11.01 -13.44 13.99
C LYS A 248 9.56 -13.17 14.33
N LYS A 249 9.04 -13.91 15.33
CA LYS A 249 8.01 -13.35 16.22
C LYS A 249 8.34 -11.87 16.39
N ILE A 250 7.32 -11.04 16.42
CA ILE A 250 7.49 -9.81 17.19
C ILE A 250 7.82 -10.34 18.60
N GLU A 251 9.11 -10.48 18.89
CA GLU A 251 9.61 -10.14 20.20
C GLU A 251 9.20 -8.68 20.27
N PHE A 252 8.04 -8.48 20.90
CA PHE A 252 7.80 -7.24 21.59
C PHE A 252 9.13 -6.95 22.31
N PRO A 253 9.64 -5.70 22.31
CA PRO A 253 10.67 -5.37 23.27
C PRO A 253 10.21 -5.99 24.58
N ASN A 254 11.02 -6.88 25.16
CA ASN A 254 10.65 -7.60 26.38
C ASN A 254 9.91 -6.58 27.25
N GLN A 255 8.63 -6.89 27.51
CA GLN A 255 7.60 -6.02 28.11
C GLN A 255 6.61 -5.30 27.17
N PHE A 256 5.79 -6.05 26.41
CA PHE A 256 4.37 -6.04 26.81
C PHE A 256 4.30 -7.05 27.94
N ASP A 257 4.54 -6.59 29.16
CA ASP A 257 4.64 -7.47 30.30
C ASP A 257 3.23 -7.88 30.70
N GLN A 258 2.69 -8.83 29.94
CA GLN A 258 1.36 -9.35 30.15
C GLN A 258 1.20 -9.81 31.60
N LYS A 259 2.27 -10.34 32.22
CA LYS A 259 2.28 -10.65 33.65
C LYS A 259 2.11 -9.38 34.51
N ASN A 260 2.87 -8.31 34.27
CA ASN A 260 2.70 -7.06 35.05
C ASN A 260 1.36 -6.36 34.79
N ILE A 261 0.81 -6.44 33.58
CA ILE A 261 -0.54 -5.91 33.29
C ILE A 261 -1.59 -6.73 34.04
N ILE A 262 -1.50 -8.06 34.00
CA ILE A 262 -2.38 -8.95 34.76
C ILE A 262 -2.26 -8.66 36.26
N ARG A 263 -1.03 -8.53 36.79
CA ARG A 263 -0.80 -8.17 38.21
C ARG A 263 -1.41 -6.83 38.57
N ARG A 264 -1.27 -5.80 37.72
CA ARG A 264 -1.90 -4.49 37.95
C ARG A 264 -3.41 -4.57 37.90
N LEU A 265 -3.99 -5.28 36.92
CA LEU A 265 -5.44 -5.47 36.83
C LEU A 265 -5.99 -6.22 38.06
N LEU A 266 -5.26 -7.22 38.55
CA LEU A 266 -5.60 -7.92 39.79
C LEU A 266 -5.49 -7.00 41.01
N ALA A 267 -4.45 -6.17 41.10
CA ALA A 267 -4.27 -5.19 42.17
C ALA A 267 -5.37 -4.11 42.17
N GLU A 268 -5.89 -3.76 40.99
CA GLU A 268 -7.04 -2.86 40.79
C GLU A 268 -8.39 -3.58 40.97
N GLY A 269 -8.40 -4.86 41.38
CA GLY A 269 -9.62 -5.61 41.73
C GLY A 269 -10.40 -6.18 40.54
N VAL A 270 -9.82 -6.22 39.33
CA VAL A 270 -10.46 -6.83 38.16
C VAL A 270 -10.55 -8.35 38.36
N LYS A 271 -11.75 -8.92 38.17
CA LYS A 271 -11.99 -10.35 38.39
C LYS A 271 -11.15 -11.22 37.45
N ARG A 272 -10.59 -12.30 37.99
CA ARG A 272 -9.76 -13.28 37.27
C ARG A 272 -10.45 -13.82 36.01
N ASP A 273 -11.73 -14.18 36.07
CA ASP A 273 -12.50 -14.71 34.94
C ASP A 273 -12.63 -13.71 33.78
N VAL A 274 -12.66 -12.41 34.07
CA VAL A 274 -12.66 -11.35 33.06
C VAL A 274 -11.30 -11.29 32.36
N ILE A 275 -10.21 -11.32 33.14
CA ILE A 275 -8.84 -11.30 32.61
C ILE A 275 -8.60 -12.54 31.74
N SER A 276 -8.95 -13.74 32.23
CA SER A 276 -8.79 -15.00 31.49
C SER A 276 -9.52 -14.99 30.14
N ARG A 277 -10.75 -14.44 30.09
CA ARG A 277 -11.51 -14.32 28.84
C ARG A 277 -10.94 -13.29 27.87
N VAL A 278 -10.46 -12.15 28.37
CA VAL A 278 -9.95 -11.06 27.53
C VAL A 278 -8.59 -11.41 26.91
N PHE A 279 -7.74 -12.08 27.68
CA PHE A 279 -6.40 -12.43 27.26
C PHE A 279 -6.26 -13.88 26.74
N GLU A 280 -7.34 -14.67 26.78
CA GLU A 280 -7.38 -16.09 26.38
C GLU A 280 -6.29 -16.93 27.06
N ILE A 281 -6.12 -16.73 28.37
CA ILE A 281 -5.07 -17.35 29.19
C ILE A 281 -5.65 -17.90 30.49
N ASP A 282 -4.97 -18.88 31.06
CA ASP A 282 -5.17 -19.29 32.45
C ASP A 282 -4.30 -18.42 33.37
N VAL A 283 -4.95 -17.57 34.17
CA VAL A 283 -4.27 -16.65 35.10
C VAL A 283 -3.53 -17.43 36.19
N ASP A 284 -3.99 -18.62 36.57
CA ASP A 284 -3.39 -19.41 37.64
C ASP A 284 -2.05 -20.04 37.21
N VAL A 285 -1.90 -20.34 35.92
CA VAL A 285 -0.63 -20.84 35.31
C VAL A 285 0.46 -19.76 35.27
N ILE A 286 0.06 -18.48 35.31
CA ILE A 286 0.98 -17.34 35.20
C ILE A 286 1.61 -16.97 36.54
N GLU A 287 0.92 -17.19 37.66
CA GLU A 287 1.43 -16.96 39.01
C GLU A 287 2.36 -18.09 39.50
N ALA A 288 2.25 -19.30 38.95
CA ALA A 288 3.03 -20.47 39.36
C ALA A 288 4.48 -20.54 38.80
N LYS A 289 4.93 -19.53 38.05
CA LYS A 289 6.28 -19.38 37.48
C LYS A 289 6.80 -17.96 37.64
#